data_AF-A0A7U8GT65-F1
#
_entry.id   AF-A0A7U8GT65-F1
#
_cell.length_a   1.000
_cell.length_b   1.000
_cell.length_c   1.000
_cell.angle_alpha   90.00
_cell.angle_beta   90.00
_cell.angle_gamma   90.00
#
_symmetry.space_group_name_H-M   'P 1'
#
loop_
_entity.id
_entity.type
_entity.pdbx_description
1 polymer ?
#
loop_
_entity_poly.entity_id
_entity_poly.type
_entity_poly.pdbx_seq_one_letter_code
_entity_poly.pdbx_strand_id
1 'polypeptide(L)'
;MDFINYFGFEDLLITVFEITMLLALLSTYFSLKKSAITSQAPWVQLLQKAVGFFVLSILLPLIMSMVFVLALEDSSDMFLGIITIACLYVPLALGVFYIFKLGKLACSKA
;
A
#
# COMPACT_ATOMS: atom_id res chain seq x y z
N MET A 1 -11.50 -30.24 -13.04
CA MET A 1 -11.64 -28.83 -13.44
C MET A 1 -10.31 -28.18 -13.16
N ASP A 2 -9.62 -27.73 -14.21
CA ASP A 2 -8.27 -27.20 -14.10
C ASP A 2 -8.26 -25.98 -13.19
N PHE A 3 -7.34 -25.93 -12.23
CA PHE A 3 -7.12 -24.77 -11.37
C PHE A 3 -6.89 -23.48 -12.20
N ILE A 4 -6.39 -23.65 -13.42
CA ILE A 4 -6.16 -22.61 -14.45
C ILE A 4 -7.46 -22.12 -15.11
N ASN A 5 -8.54 -22.90 -15.08
CA ASN A 5 -9.87 -22.48 -15.56
C ASN A 5 -10.72 -21.84 -14.44
N TYR A 6 -10.32 -21.97 -13.16
CA TYR A 6 -11.05 -21.42 -12.01
C TYR A 6 -10.54 -20.04 -11.59
N PHE A 7 -9.24 -19.79 -11.72
CA PHE A 7 -8.63 -18.46 -11.69
C PHE A 7 -8.31 -18.10 -13.13
N GLY A 8 -8.98 -17.08 -13.69
CA GLY A 8 -8.68 -16.66 -15.05
C GLY A 8 -7.19 -16.31 -15.18
N PHE A 9 -6.60 -16.52 -16.35
CA PHE A 9 -5.22 -16.07 -16.64
C PHE A 9 -5.03 -14.58 -16.29
N GLU A 10 -6.09 -13.78 -16.41
CA GLU A 10 -6.15 -12.38 -15.99
C GLU A 10 -5.96 -12.19 -14.48
N ASP A 11 -6.64 -12.98 -13.64
CA ASP A 11 -6.51 -12.92 -12.18
C ASP A 11 -5.09 -13.28 -11.72
N LEU A 12 -4.46 -14.25 -12.40
CA LEU A 12 -3.08 -14.62 -12.16
C LEU A 12 -2.12 -13.47 -12.50
N LEU A 13 -2.31 -12.81 -13.65
CA LEU A 13 -1.49 -11.68 -14.06
C LEU A 13 -1.65 -10.49 -13.11
N ILE A 14 -2.88 -10.19 -12.68
CA ILE A 14 -3.17 -9.14 -11.70
C ILE A 14 -2.45 -9.44 -10.39
N THR A 15 -2.55 -10.67 -9.89
CA THR A 15 -1.89 -11.10 -8.65
C THR A 15 -0.37 -10.95 -8.74
N VAL A 16 0.24 -11.39 -9.85
CA VAL A 16 1.69 -11.25 -10.07
C VAL A 16 2.10 -9.77 -10.11
N PHE A 17 1.30 -8.92 -10.77
CA PHE A 17 1.56 -7.48 -10.82
C PHE A 17 1.48 -6.83 -9.43
N GLU A 18 0.45 -7.15 -8.65
CA GLU A 18 0.28 -6.64 -7.29
C GLU A 18 1.42 -7.05 -6.36
N ILE A 19 1.84 -8.33 -6.40
CA ILE A 19 2.99 -8.81 -5.62
C ILE A 19 4.27 -8.09 -6.04
N THR A 20 4.49 -7.94 -7.34
CA THR A 20 5.68 -7.24 -7.86
C THR A 20 5.69 -5.78 -7.43
N MET A 21 4.54 -5.10 -7.49
CA MET A 21 4.38 -3.73 -7.02
C MET A 21 4.65 -3.60 -5.53
N LEU A 22 4.11 -4.51 -4.70
CA LEU A 22 4.36 -4.53 -3.26
C LEU A 22 5.86 -4.70 -2.95
N LEU A 23 6.54 -5.64 -3.62
CA LEU A 23 7.97 -5.86 -3.45
C LEU A 23 8.80 -4.64 -3.86
N ALA A 24 8.44 -3.99 -4.98
CA ALA A 24 9.10 -2.77 -5.43
C ALA A 24 8.93 -1.62 -4.43
N LEU A 25 7.73 -1.44 -3.89
CA LEU A 25 7.44 -0.43 -2.87
C LEU A 25 8.17 -0.72 -1.55
N LEU A 26 8.22 -1.98 -1.11
CA LEU A 26 8.98 -2.38 0.07
C LEU A 26 10.49 -2.14 -0.11
N SER A 27 11.05 -2.54 -1.24
CA SER A 27 12.47 -2.29 -1.57
C SER A 27 12.79 -0.79 -1.55
N THR A 28 11.90 0.02 -2.13
CA THR A 28 12.02 1.49 -2.12
C THR A 28 11.92 2.04 -0.69
N TYR A 29 10.97 1.56 0.10
CA TYR A 29 10.79 1.97 1.49
C TYR A 29 12.04 1.67 2.34
N PHE A 30 12.61 0.47 2.24
CA PHE A 30 13.82 0.10 2.99
C PHE A 30 15.05 0.90 2.55
N SER A 31 15.17 1.17 1.25
CA SER A 31 16.24 2.02 0.71
C SER A 31 16.12 3.45 1.25
N LEU A 32 14.91 4.02 1.21
CA LEU A 32 14.63 5.35 1.74
C LEU A 32 14.77 5.42 3.27
N LYS A 33 14.44 4.36 4.01
CA LYS A 33 14.64 4.31 5.46
C LYS A 33 16.12 4.46 5.81
N LYS A 34 17.01 3.76 5.08
CA LYS A 34 18.46 3.93 5.26
C LYS A 34 18.87 5.38 4.94
N SER A 35 18.40 5.92 3.82
CA SER A 35 18.71 7.30 3.42
C SER A 35 18.16 8.38 4.34
N ALA A 36 16.97 8.20 4.92
CA ALA A 36 16.33 9.17 5.82
C ALA A 36 17.01 9.25 7.19
N ILE A 37 17.66 8.16 7.63
CA ILE A 37 18.48 8.16 8.84
C ILE A 37 19.78 8.94 8.60
N THR A 38 20.36 8.82 7.41
CA THR A 38 21.64 9.47 7.06
C THR A 38 21.47 10.91 6.56
N SER A 39 20.35 11.21 5.91
CA SER A 39 20.07 12.50 5.28
C SER A 39 19.00 13.25 6.07
N GLN A 40 19.37 14.40 6.65
CA GLN A 40 18.41 15.36 7.23
C GLN A 40 17.57 16.09 6.16
N ALA A 41 17.65 15.69 4.89
CA ALA A 41 16.93 16.35 3.82
C ALA A 41 15.41 16.11 3.96
N PRO A 42 14.59 17.17 4.07
CA PRO A 42 13.16 17.04 4.33
C PRO A 42 12.40 16.32 3.22
N TRP A 43 12.90 16.35 1.98
CA TRP A 43 12.30 15.66 0.84
C TRP A 43 12.40 14.14 0.96
N VAL A 44 13.50 13.61 1.51
CA VAL A 44 13.72 12.16 1.71
C VAL A 44 12.73 11.63 2.76
N GLN A 45 12.50 12.39 3.84
CA GLN A 45 11.57 12.01 4.89
C GLN A 45 10.11 12.03 4.40
N LEU A 46 9.73 13.02 3.59
CA LEU A 46 8.39 13.09 3.00
C LEU A 46 8.16 11.95 2.01
N LEU A 47 9.16 11.63 1.18
CA LEU A 47 9.10 10.52 0.25
C LEU A 47 9.03 9.17 0.99
N GLN A 48 9.81 8.97 2.04
CA GLN A 48 9.74 7.76 2.87
C GLN A 48 8.33 7.58 3.47
N LYS A 49 7.72 8.67 3.99
CA LYS A 49 6.35 8.63 4.51
C LYS A 49 5.35 8.27 3.42
N ALA A 50 5.42 8.90 2.25
CA ALA A 50 4.55 8.60 1.12
C ALA A 50 4.61 7.12 0.73
N VAL A 51 5.82 6.59 0.53
CA VAL A 51 6.04 5.18 0.17
C VAL A 51 5.56 4.24 1.28
N GLY A 52 5.78 4.59 2.55
CA GLY A 52 5.26 3.80 3.69
C GLY A 52 3.73 3.70 3.70
N PHE A 53 3.03 4.79 3.38
CA PHE A 53 1.58 4.79 3.27
C PHE A 53 1.07 3.98 2.06
N PHE A 54 1.78 4.00 0.93
CA PHE A 54 1.45 3.13 -0.21
C PHE A 54 1.62 1.64 0.12
N VAL A 55 2.70 1.27 0.82
CA VAL A 55 2.88 -0.09 1.32
C VAL A 55 1.73 -0.51 2.25
N LEU A 56 1.33 0.38 3.17
CA LEU A 56 0.21 0.12 4.08
C LEU A 56 -1.13 -0.04 3.35
N SER A 57 -1.37 0.71 2.27
CA SER A 57 -2.60 0.60 1.48
C SER A 57 -2.79 -0.78 0.82
N ILE A 58 -1.71 -1.55 0.67
CA ILE A 58 -1.75 -2.92 0.12
C ILE A 58 -1.75 -3.96 1.26
N LEU A 59 -0.88 -3.78 2.26
CA LEU A 59 -0.74 -4.73 3.36
C LEU A 59 -1.97 -4.78 4.28
N LEU A 60 -2.59 -3.63 4.60
CA LEU A 60 -3.73 -3.60 5.52
C LEU A 60 -4.94 -4.37 4.95
N PRO A 61 -5.35 -4.17 3.69
CA PRO A 61 -6.41 -4.99 3.10
C PRO A 61 -6.09 -6.48 3.10
N LEU A 62 -4.86 -6.88 2.77
CA LEU A 62 -4.41 -8.29 2.81
C LEU A 62 -4.50 -8.91 4.22
N ILE A 63 -4.06 -8.18 5.25
CA ILE A 63 -4.14 -8.65 6.63
C ILE A 63 -5.61 -8.73 7.06
N MET A 64 -6.40 -7.70 6.77
CA MET A 64 -7.81 -7.69 7.14
C MET A 64 -8.59 -8.81 6.45
N SER A 65 -8.36 -9.09 5.16
CA SER A 65 -9.01 -10.20 4.48
C SER A 65 -8.71 -11.54 5.15
N MET A 66 -7.46 -11.75 5.61
CA MET A 66 -7.11 -12.96 6.37
C MET A 66 -7.78 -13.02 7.74
N VAL A 67 -7.86 -11.89 8.45
CA VAL A 67 -8.55 -11.80 9.75
C VAL A 67 -10.05 -12.08 9.59
N PHE A 68 -10.69 -11.57 8.54
CA PHE A 68 -12.10 -11.84 8.27
C PHE A 68 -12.37 -13.32 7.98
N VAL A 69 -11.51 -13.95 7.17
CA VAL A 69 -11.60 -15.39 6.87
C VAL A 69 -11.42 -16.24 8.14
N LEU A 70 -10.56 -15.83 9.07
CA LEU A 70 -10.19 -16.64 10.23
C LEU A 70 -11.01 -16.38 11.50
N ALA A 71 -11.55 -15.17 11.70
CA ALA A 71 -12.05 -14.73 13.00
C ALA A 71 -13.48 -14.17 13.00
N LEU A 72 -14.04 -13.82 11.84
CA LEU A 72 -15.29 -13.04 11.75
C LEU A 72 -16.28 -13.63 10.76
N GLU A 73 -16.24 -14.95 10.53
CA GLU A 73 -17.08 -15.68 9.57
C GLU A 73 -18.58 -15.29 9.69
N ASP A 74 -19.08 -15.09 10.92
CA ASP A 74 -20.49 -14.77 11.22
C ASP A 74 -20.84 -13.26 11.32
N SER A 75 -19.88 -12.34 11.23
CA SER A 75 -20.13 -10.87 11.38
C SER A 75 -19.64 -10.04 10.20
N SER A 76 -19.18 -10.72 9.15
CA SER A 76 -18.31 -10.19 8.10
C SER A 76 -18.99 -9.14 7.21
N ASP A 77 -20.18 -9.37 6.68
CA ASP A 77 -20.67 -8.60 5.53
C ASP A 77 -20.94 -7.10 5.78
N MET A 78 -21.43 -6.70 6.96
CA MET A 78 -21.73 -5.28 7.22
C MET A 78 -20.49 -4.43 7.49
N PHE A 79 -19.46 -5.00 8.13
CA PHE A 79 -18.26 -4.28 8.51
C PHE A 79 -17.11 -4.43 7.51
N LEU A 80 -17.14 -5.47 6.67
CA LEU A 80 -16.14 -5.73 5.64
C LEU A 80 -16.00 -4.54 4.68
N GLY A 81 -17.11 -3.93 4.25
CA GLY A 81 -17.08 -2.76 3.37
C GLY A 81 -16.38 -1.56 4.01
N ILE A 82 -16.74 -1.20 5.25
CA ILE A 82 -16.16 -0.05 5.96
C ILE A 82 -14.69 -0.27 6.28
N ILE A 83 -14.33 -1.48 6.73
CA ILE A 83 -12.95 -1.83 7.06
C ILE A 83 -12.10 -1.86 5.79
N THR A 84 -12.59 -2.44 4.69
CA THR A 84 -11.91 -2.39 3.40
C THR A 84 -11.65 -0.95 2.96
N ILE A 85 -12.67 -0.08 3.07
CA ILE A 85 -12.53 1.33 2.70
C ILE A 85 -11.48 2.03 3.58
N ALA A 86 -11.53 1.82 4.89
CA ALA A 86 -10.59 2.44 5.83
C ALA A 86 -9.16 1.94 5.60
N CYS A 87 -8.98 0.64 5.39
CA CYS A 87 -7.67 0.01 5.22
C CYS A 87 -7.02 0.31 3.86
N LEU A 88 -7.80 0.50 2.80
CA LEU A 88 -7.30 0.82 1.47
C LEU A 88 -7.16 2.33 1.26
N TYR A 89 -8.26 3.08 1.40
CA TYR A 89 -8.32 4.46 0.93
C TYR A 89 -7.67 5.46 1.89
N VAL A 90 -7.69 5.21 3.20
CA VAL A 90 -7.05 6.14 4.16
C VAL A 90 -5.53 6.16 3.98
N PRO A 91 -4.82 5.01 3.96
CA PRO A 91 -3.39 5.03 3.67
C PRO A 91 -3.09 5.55 2.27
N LEU A 92 -3.90 5.22 1.26
CA LEU A 92 -3.71 5.72 -0.10
C LEU A 92 -3.79 7.26 -0.16
N ALA A 93 -4.82 7.85 0.45
CA ALA A 93 -5.01 9.30 0.52
C ALA A 93 -3.85 9.99 1.26
N LEU A 94 -3.37 9.39 2.35
CA LEU A 94 -2.20 9.89 3.07
C LEU A 94 -0.93 9.83 2.21
N GLY A 95 -0.71 8.73 1.48
CA GLY A 95 0.42 8.58 0.55
C GLY A 95 0.43 9.69 -0.51
N VAL A 96 -0.72 9.92 -1.16
CA VAL A 96 -0.89 11.01 -2.14
C VAL A 96 -0.66 12.38 -1.52
N PHE A 97 -1.18 12.62 -0.31
CA PHE A 97 -0.98 13.88 0.41
C PHE A 97 0.52 14.17 0.65
N TYR A 98 1.32 13.17 1.01
CA TYR A 98 2.76 13.34 1.20
C TYR A 98 3.51 13.56 -0.11
N ILE A 99 3.09 12.94 -1.22
CA ILE A 99 3.62 13.24 -2.57
C ILE A 99 3.30 14.68 -2.97
N PHE A 100 2.07 15.14 -2.74
CA PHE A 100 1.68 16.52 -3.02
C PHE A 100 2.52 17.51 -2.20
N LYS A 101 2.75 17.21 -0.91
CA LYS A 101 3.62 18.03 -0.04
C LYS A 101 5.07 18.04 -0.52
N LEU A 102 5.57 16.92 -1.03
CA LEU A 102 6.89 16.81 -1.66
C LEU A 102 6.97 17.70 -2.92
N GLY A 103 5.95 17.69 -3.77
CA GLY A 103 5.87 18.54 -4.96
C GLY A 103 5.91 20.03 -4.61
N LYS A 104 5.16 20.46 -3.58
CA LYS A 104 5.23 21.84 -3.08
C LYS A 104 6.63 22.24 -2.61
N LEU A 105 7.34 21.34 -1.93
CA LEU A 105 8.71 21.61 -1.48
C LEU A 105 9.68 21.77 -2.66
N ALA A 106 9.49 21.00 -3.73
CA ALA A 106 10.29 21.13 -4.96
C ALA A 106 10.04 22.48 -5.66
N CYS A 107 8.77 22.89 -5.77
CA CYS A 107 8.41 24.17 -6.40
C CYS A 107 8.81 25.40 -5.58
N SER A 108 8.89 25.32 -4.25
CA SER A 108 9.31 26.46 -3.42
C SER A 108 10.82 26.75 -3.47
N LYS A 109 11.61 25.88 -4.12
CA LYS A 109 13.07 26.03 -4.29
C LYS A 109 13.49 26.34 -5.73
N ALA A 110 12.53 26.44 -6.65
CA ALA A 110 12.73 26.85 -8.04
C ALA A 110 12.44 28.35 -8.18
#